data_AF-A0A832MBV1-F1
#
_entry.id   AF-A0A832MBV1-F1
#
_cell.length_a   1.000
_cell.length_b   1.000
_cell.length_c   1.000
_cell.angle_alpha   90.00
_cell.angle_beta   90.00
_cell.angle_gamma   90.00
#
_symmetry.space_group_name_H-M   'P 1'
#
loop_
_entity.id
_entity.type
_entity.pdbx_description
1 polymer ?
#
loop_
_entity_poly.entity_id
_entity_poly.type
_entity_poly.pdbx_seq_one_letter_code
_entity_poly.pdbx_strand_id
1 'polypeptide(L)'
;MDDQQPSLWREFWRSPHHIWLGILTLGAGFVIAHPVALIVGAGAYALGWIYLPDTPFFRRWVERRQEEMKRAEESRAIAEFVRKRDALLVNLTPERRKRYMELAGVCRGIEAATTESSLGGGADDPRLRKLDELMWTYLRLLSIEESLERYLEAEQKEDVPGLLRGAEDELERLQREVDELRAQGATGAVESRQRLLGSCADRVEVLRKRLDRISQARENLALVRSEQDRLDQQIKLIRADAVALKNASVLTARIDATVEHLDQTNKWLAEMDEFRDLVGDLPATERRIGFEPPIGGVLSGGTGGTGGSEESDAAGDKSRKNAKTRAYR
;
A
#
# COMPACT_ATOMS: atom_id res chain seq x y z
N MET A 1 27.15 2.52 14.94
CA MET A 1 25.92 2.32 15.72
C MET A 1 26.15 1.03 16.48
N ASP A 2 26.50 1.15 17.76
CA ASP A 2 26.71 -0.01 18.63
C ASP A 2 25.33 -0.61 18.92
N ASP A 3 24.96 -1.64 18.16
CA ASP A 3 23.88 -2.54 18.54
C ASP A 3 24.25 -3.16 19.88
N GLN A 4 23.65 -2.62 20.94
CA GLN A 4 23.74 -3.15 22.28
C GLN A 4 23.22 -4.59 22.23
N GLN A 5 24.13 -5.57 22.15
CA GLN A 5 23.78 -6.97 22.34
C GLN A 5 22.98 -7.05 23.64
N PRO A 6 21.70 -7.46 23.60
CA PRO A 6 20.93 -7.62 24.82
C PRO A 6 21.70 -8.61 25.69
N SER A 7 22.07 -8.19 26.90
CA SER A 7 22.85 -9.03 27.81
C SER A 7 22.11 -10.36 27.97
N LEU A 8 22.72 -11.47 27.53
CA LEU A 8 22.11 -12.82 27.53
C LEU A 8 21.51 -13.19 28.90
N TRP A 9 22.08 -12.63 29.97
CA TRP A 9 21.59 -12.69 31.34
C TRP A 9 20.17 -12.16 31.53
N ARG A 10 19.80 -11.01 30.95
CA ARG A 10 18.43 -10.47 31.02
C ARG A 10 17.43 -11.36 30.28
N GLU A 11 17.86 -11.92 29.16
CA GLU A 11 17.03 -12.85 28.37
C GLU A 11 16.83 -14.17 29.11
N PHE A 12 17.86 -14.67 29.82
CA PHE A 12 17.78 -15.87 30.66
C PHE A 12 16.75 -15.73 31.77
N TRP A 13 16.75 -14.60 32.49
CA TRP A 13 15.77 -14.29 33.55
C TRP A 13 14.31 -14.27 33.04
N ARG A 14 14.10 -13.94 31.77
CA ARG A 14 12.76 -13.96 31.14
C ARG A 14 12.42 -15.29 30.47
N SER A 15 13.40 -16.19 30.35
CA SER A 15 13.22 -17.46 29.66
C SER A 15 12.52 -18.50 30.55
N PRO A 16 11.75 -19.45 29.96
CA PRO A 16 11.20 -20.60 30.68
C PRO A 16 12.29 -21.50 31.29
N HIS A 17 13.52 -21.44 30.78
CA HIS A 17 14.65 -22.27 31.23
C HIS A 17 15.10 -21.93 32.66
N HIS A 18 14.99 -20.66 33.10
CA HIS A 18 15.30 -20.31 34.49
C HIS A 18 14.26 -20.88 35.47
N ILE A 19 12.98 -20.90 35.07
CA ILE A 19 11.87 -21.45 35.86
C ILE A 19 12.08 -22.95 36.03
N TRP A 20 12.39 -23.65 34.93
CA TRP A 20 12.71 -25.07 34.96
C TRP A 20 13.94 -25.38 35.79
N LEU A 21 15.01 -24.58 35.66
CA LEU A 21 16.21 -24.73 36.48
C LEU A 21 15.87 -24.60 37.98
N GLY A 22 15.13 -23.56 38.36
CA GLY A 22 14.69 -23.34 39.75
C GLY A 22 13.83 -24.47 40.28
N ILE A 23 12.85 -24.95 39.51
CA ILE A 23 12.00 -26.08 39.90
C ILE A 23 12.83 -27.36 40.07
N LEU A 24 13.77 -27.63 39.16
CA LEU A 24 14.53 -28.88 39.18
C LEU A 24 15.56 -28.89 40.32
N THR A 25 16.25 -27.77 40.57
CA THR A 25 17.30 -27.72 41.60
C THR A 25 16.74 -27.45 43.00
N LEU A 26 15.81 -26.50 43.15
CA LEU A 26 15.23 -26.16 44.46
C LEU A 26 14.07 -27.08 44.82
N GLY A 27 13.25 -27.49 43.84
CA GLY A 27 12.12 -28.41 44.06
C GLY A 27 12.60 -29.81 44.44
N ALA A 28 13.68 -30.32 43.83
CA ALA A 28 14.27 -31.60 44.25
C ALA A 28 14.82 -31.54 45.68
N GLY A 29 15.51 -30.46 46.06
CA GLY A 29 15.99 -30.26 47.42
C GLY A 29 14.84 -30.17 48.44
N PHE A 30 13.71 -29.57 48.05
CA PHE A 30 12.52 -29.44 48.89
C PHE A 30 11.79 -30.78 49.09
N VAL A 31 11.62 -31.58 48.04
CA VAL A 31 10.95 -32.91 48.13
C VAL A 31 11.74 -33.89 48.99
N ILE A 32 13.07 -33.80 48.99
CA ILE A 32 13.94 -34.65 49.83
C ILE A 32 13.86 -34.24 51.31
N ALA A 33 13.33 -33.05 51.63
CA ALA A 33 13.13 -32.52 52.98
C ALA A 33 14.39 -32.54 53.89
N HIS A 34 15.58 -32.52 53.28
CA HIS A 34 16.85 -32.58 53.97
C HIS A 34 17.61 -31.25 53.81
N PRO A 35 18.09 -30.61 54.89
CA PRO A 35 18.69 -29.28 54.83
C PRO A 35 19.95 -29.24 53.95
N VAL A 36 20.75 -30.30 53.97
CA VAL A 36 21.92 -30.45 53.09
C VAL A 36 21.51 -30.51 51.61
N ALA A 37 20.42 -31.20 51.28
CA ALA A 37 19.93 -31.30 49.91
C ALA A 37 19.42 -29.94 49.38
N LEU A 38 18.82 -29.12 50.25
CA LEU A 38 18.43 -27.74 49.91
C LEU A 38 19.64 -26.85 49.64
N ILE A 39 20.70 -26.94 50.45
CA ILE A 39 21.94 -26.16 50.22
C ILE A 39 22.61 -26.57 48.90
N VAL A 40 22.68 -27.87 48.62
CA VAL A 40 23.20 -28.39 47.34
C VAL A 40 22.34 -27.93 46.17
N GLY A 41 21.01 -28.00 46.29
CA GLY A 41 20.08 -27.49 45.28
C GLY A 41 20.21 -25.99 45.02
N ALA A 42 20.40 -25.20 46.07
CA ALA A 42 20.65 -23.76 45.95
C ALA A 42 22.01 -23.45 45.31
N GLY A 43 23.06 -24.21 45.65
CA GLY A 43 24.37 -24.10 45.00
C GLY A 43 24.33 -24.48 43.52
N ALA A 44 23.63 -25.58 43.18
CA ALA A 44 23.41 -25.99 41.80
C ALA A 44 22.59 -24.97 41.01
N TYR A 45 21.59 -24.33 41.64
CA TYR A 45 20.83 -23.23 41.05
C TYR A 45 21.74 -22.02 40.74
N ALA A 46 22.57 -21.60 41.70
CA ALA A 46 23.49 -20.48 41.52
C ALA A 46 24.54 -20.75 40.43
N LEU A 47 25.08 -21.96 40.38
CA LEU A 47 26.00 -22.38 39.32
C LEU A 47 25.30 -22.45 37.96
N GLY A 48 24.11 -23.06 37.89
CA GLY A 48 23.31 -23.10 36.67
C GLY A 48 22.99 -21.69 36.17
N TRP A 49 22.63 -20.77 37.06
CA TRP A 49 22.42 -19.37 36.72
C TRP A 49 23.66 -18.71 36.12
N ILE A 50 24.87 -19.01 36.65
CA ILE A 50 26.10 -18.40 36.14
C ILE A 50 26.52 -18.97 34.78
N TYR A 51 26.39 -20.27 34.58
CA TYR A 51 26.98 -20.94 33.42
C TYR A 51 25.98 -21.24 32.28
N LEU A 52 24.67 -21.38 32.54
CA LEU A 52 23.69 -21.66 31.48
C LEU A 52 23.63 -20.58 30.38
N PRO A 53 23.64 -19.27 30.69
CA PRO A 53 23.53 -18.22 29.67
C PRO A 53 24.63 -18.27 28.60
N ASP A 54 25.83 -18.75 28.95
CA ASP A 54 26.97 -18.88 28.04
C ASP A 54 27.00 -20.21 27.27
N THR A 55 26.08 -21.13 27.54
CA THR A 55 26.03 -22.41 26.81
C THR A 55 25.62 -22.21 25.35
N PRO A 56 26.20 -22.98 24.41
CA PRO A 56 25.80 -22.93 23.00
C PRO A 56 24.36 -23.39 22.77
N PHE A 57 23.75 -24.10 23.73
CA PHE A 57 22.34 -24.48 23.66
C PHE A 57 21.42 -23.28 23.93
N PHE A 58 21.68 -22.53 25.00
CA PHE A 58 20.88 -21.35 25.34
C PHE A 58 21.03 -20.24 24.29
N ARG A 59 22.24 -19.98 23.80
CA ARG A 59 22.47 -19.03 22.70
C ARG A 59 21.68 -19.39 21.44
N ARG A 60 21.77 -20.65 20.98
CA ARG A 60 20.97 -21.13 19.82
C ARG A 60 19.47 -21.04 20.06
N TRP A 61 18.99 -21.24 21.29
CA TRP A 61 17.57 -21.07 21.63
C TRP A 61 17.15 -19.59 21.55
N VAL A 62 17.95 -18.68 22.09
CA VAL A 62 17.71 -17.23 22.01
C VAL A 62 17.74 -16.76 20.55
N GLU A 63 18.76 -17.16 19.78
CA GLU A 63 18.90 -16.86 18.36
C GLU A 63 17.67 -17.34 17.58
N ARG A 64 17.26 -18.61 17.76
CA ARG A 64 16.04 -19.13 17.13
C ARG A 64 14.78 -18.35 17.51
N ARG A 65 14.63 -17.98 18.79
CA ARG A 65 13.48 -17.21 19.25
C ARG A 65 13.48 -15.79 18.69
N GLN A 66 14.64 -15.16 18.60
CA GLN A 66 14.79 -13.84 17.98
C GLN A 66 14.49 -13.91 16.49
N GLU A 67 14.97 -14.94 15.78
CA GLU A 67 14.63 -15.19 14.38
C GLU A 67 13.12 -15.45 14.20
N GLU A 68 12.49 -16.24 15.06
CA GLU A 68 11.04 -16.49 15.04
C GLU A 68 10.25 -15.21 15.26
N MET A 69 10.67 -14.35 16.19
CA MET A 69 10.05 -13.04 16.43
C MET A 69 10.22 -12.12 15.22
N LYS A 70 11.43 -12.02 14.66
CA LYS A 70 11.70 -11.24 13.44
C LYS A 70 10.84 -11.71 12.26
N ARG A 71 10.80 -13.03 12.00
CA ARG A 71 9.95 -13.61 10.95
C ARG A 71 8.47 -13.36 11.20
N ALA A 72 8.02 -13.38 12.45
CA ALA A 72 6.64 -13.08 12.79
C ALA A 72 6.30 -11.59 12.59
N GLU A 73 7.19 -10.68 12.94
CA GLU A 73 7.08 -9.24 12.69
C GLU A 73 7.06 -8.93 11.18
N GLU A 74 7.99 -9.49 10.42
CA GLU A 74 8.03 -9.40 8.95
C GLU A 74 6.74 -9.92 8.33
N SER A 75 6.25 -11.10 8.77
CA SER A 75 5.01 -11.69 8.26
C SER A 75 3.79 -10.83 8.56
N ARG A 76 3.75 -10.18 9.74
CA ARG A 76 2.67 -9.23 10.09
C ARG A 76 2.73 -7.99 9.21
N ALA A 77 3.91 -7.41 9.01
CA ALA A 77 4.09 -6.24 8.15
C ALA A 77 3.67 -6.52 6.69
N ILE A 78 4.05 -7.69 6.15
CA ILE A 78 3.62 -8.13 4.81
C ILE A 78 2.10 -8.30 4.75
N ALA A 79 1.50 -8.95 5.75
CA ALA A 79 0.05 -9.16 5.78
C ALA A 79 -0.73 -7.84 5.87
N GLU A 80 -0.24 -6.87 6.65
CA GLU A 80 -0.82 -5.54 6.72
C GLU A 80 -0.69 -4.78 5.40
N PHE A 81 0.47 -4.84 4.75
CA PHE A 81 0.68 -4.24 3.43
C PHE A 81 -0.26 -4.84 2.38
N VAL A 82 -0.37 -6.17 2.30
CA VAL A 82 -1.27 -6.85 1.36
C VAL A 82 -2.71 -6.42 1.58
N ARG A 83 -3.17 -6.32 2.83
CA ARG A 83 -4.51 -5.79 3.14
C ARG A 83 -4.70 -4.35 2.67
N LYS A 84 -3.69 -3.48 2.85
CA LYS A 84 -3.75 -2.08 2.37
C LYS A 84 -3.85 -2.03 0.84
N ARG A 85 -2.99 -2.77 0.14
CA ARG A 85 -3.01 -2.87 -1.33
C ARG A 85 -4.36 -3.34 -1.84
N ASP A 86 -4.88 -4.43 -1.27
CA ASP A 86 -6.16 -5.01 -1.68
C ASP A 86 -7.32 -4.05 -1.39
N ALA A 87 -7.29 -3.32 -0.26
CA ALA A 87 -8.27 -2.28 0.05
C ALA A 87 -8.24 -1.13 -0.97
N LEU A 88 -7.05 -0.66 -1.39
CA LEU A 88 -6.93 0.35 -2.44
C LEU A 88 -7.50 -0.14 -3.77
N LEU A 89 -7.19 -1.37 -4.17
CA LEU A 89 -7.70 -1.96 -5.42
C LEU A 89 -9.23 -2.08 -5.43
N VAL A 90 -9.84 -2.44 -4.30
CA VAL A 90 -11.29 -2.54 -4.16
C VAL A 90 -11.96 -1.17 -4.18
N ASN A 91 -11.30 -0.14 -3.65
CA ASN A 91 -11.81 1.22 -3.64
C ASN A 91 -11.71 1.93 -5.00
N LEU A 92 -10.87 1.43 -5.92
CA LEU A 92 -10.78 1.98 -7.27
C LEU A 92 -12.05 1.73 -8.09
N THR A 93 -12.38 2.71 -8.92
CA THR A 93 -13.32 2.62 -10.04
C THR A 93 -13.03 1.42 -10.97
N PRO A 94 -14.06 0.82 -11.62
CA PRO A 94 -13.89 -0.34 -12.50
C PRO A 94 -12.86 -0.12 -13.62
N GLU A 95 -12.84 1.07 -14.22
CA GLU A 95 -11.94 1.45 -15.31
C GLU A 95 -10.48 1.48 -14.82
N ARG A 96 -10.22 2.04 -13.63
CA ARG A 96 -8.88 2.08 -13.03
C ARG A 96 -8.39 0.71 -12.62
N ARG A 97 -9.28 -0.09 -12.02
CA ARG A 97 -8.99 -1.48 -11.70
C ARG A 97 -8.63 -2.27 -12.95
N LYS A 98 -9.35 -2.06 -14.05
CA LYS A 98 -9.05 -2.69 -15.34
C LYS A 98 -7.65 -2.28 -15.85
N ARG A 99 -7.31 -0.98 -15.85
CA ARG A 99 -5.97 -0.50 -16.22
C ARG A 99 -4.87 -1.16 -15.39
N TYR A 100 -5.07 -1.25 -14.08
CA TYR A 100 -4.16 -1.95 -13.17
C TYR A 100 -3.98 -3.44 -13.54
N MET A 101 -5.09 -4.15 -13.76
CA MET A 101 -5.06 -5.59 -14.08
C MET A 101 -4.43 -5.89 -15.44
N GLU A 102 -4.62 -5.00 -16.42
CA GLU A 102 -3.95 -5.09 -17.72
C GLU A 102 -2.43 -4.97 -17.58
N LEU A 103 -1.95 -3.98 -16.81
CA LEU A 103 -0.53 -3.78 -16.54
C LEU A 103 0.06 -4.93 -15.70
N ALA A 104 -0.67 -5.43 -14.70
CA ALA A 104 -0.30 -6.63 -13.96
C ALA A 104 -0.11 -7.84 -14.92
N GLY A 105 -0.93 -7.95 -15.96
CA GLY A 105 -0.74 -8.95 -17.02
C GLY A 105 0.55 -8.79 -17.81
N VAL A 106 0.99 -7.56 -18.07
CA VAL A 106 2.30 -7.27 -18.67
C VAL A 106 3.43 -7.74 -17.74
N CYS A 107 3.30 -7.45 -16.44
CA CYS A 107 4.26 -7.86 -15.41
C CYS A 107 4.39 -9.37 -15.28
N ARG A 108 3.28 -10.13 -15.34
CA ARG A 108 3.32 -11.60 -15.40
C ARG A 108 4.11 -12.11 -16.61
N GLY A 109 4.00 -11.42 -17.76
CA GLY A 109 4.80 -11.75 -18.94
C GLY A 109 6.30 -11.54 -18.73
N ILE A 110 6.69 -10.50 -17.99
CA ILE A 110 8.08 -10.24 -17.59
C ILE A 110 8.58 -11.34 -16.65
N GLU A 111 7.78 -11.72 -15.65
CA GLU A 111 8.11 -12.81 -14.72
C GLU A 111 8.38 -14.12 -15.44
N ALA A 112 7.45 -14.54 -16.32
CA ALA A 112 7.59 -15.77 -17.09
C ALA A 112 8.88 -15.78 -17.93
N ALA A 113 9.15 -14.69 -18.66
CA ALA A 113 10.36 -14.56 -19.47
C ALA A 113 11.65 -14.57 -18.61
N THR A 114 11.58 -13.97 -17.41
CA THR A 114 12.73 -13.89 -16.49
C THR A 114 13.05 -15.25 -15.86
N THR A 115 12.02 -16.04 -15.51
CA THR A 115 12.18 -17.41 -14.99
C THR A 115 12.73 -18.34 -16.06
N GLU A 116 12.25 -18.25 -17.31
CA GLU A 116 12.78 -19.05 -18.42
C GLU A 116 14.24 -18.74 -18.73
N SER A 117 14.65 -17.48 -18.59
CA SER A 117 16.02 -17.04 -18.90
C SER A 117 17.02 -17.27 -17.76
N SER A 118 16.55 -17.47 -16.52
CA SER A 118 17.41 -17.63 -15.34
C SER A 118 17.55 -19.12 -14.99
N LEU A 119 18.63 -19.77 -15.44
CA LEU A 119 19.00 -21.15 -15.09
C LEU A 119 19.42 -21.33 -13.60
N GLY A 120 18.88 -20.52 -12.67
CA GLY A 120 19.24 -20.57 -11.25
C GLY A 120 18.71 -19.42 -10.37
N GLY A 121 17.84 -18.54 -10.86
CA GLY A 121 17.23 -17.47 -10.05
C GLY A 121 15.96 -17.97 -9.37
N GLY A 122 15.99 -18.15 -8.04
CA GLY A 122 14.83 -18.53 -7.24
C GLY A 122 13.78 -17.41 -7.11
N ALA A 123 12.77 -17.66 -6.28
CA ALA A 123 11.64 -16.74 -6.03
C ALA A 123 12.03 -15.34 -5.48
N ASP A 124 13.28 -15.15 -5.08
CA ASP A 124 13.82 -13.93 -4.46
C ASP A 124 14.67 -13.07 -5.43
N ASP A 125 14.41 -13.15 -6.73
CA ASP A 125 15.11 -12.31 -7.71
C ASP A 125 14.87 -10.80 -7.44
N PRO A 126 15.92 -10.01 -7.17
CA PRO A 126 15.80 -8.57 -6.92
C PRO A 126 15.09 -7.80 -8.04
N ARG A 127 15.14 -8.27 -9.28
CA ARG A 127 14.45 -7.65 -10.43
C ARG A 127 12.94 -7.73 -10.30
N LEU A 128 12.42 -8.85 -9.81
CA LEU A 128 10.98 -9.05 -9.62
C LEU A 128 10.44 -8.21 -8.46
N ARG A 129 11.28 -7.93 -7.45
CA ARG A 129 10.93 -7.00 -6.37
C ARG A 129 10.78 -5.56 -6.86
N LYS A 130 11.67 -5.12 -7.74
CA LYS A 130 11.57 -3.79 -8.38
C LYS A 130 10.30 -3.66 -9.23
N LEU A 131 9.84 -4.77 -9.83
CA LEU A 131 8.56 -4.81 -10.53
C LEU A 131 7.37 -4.68 -9.57
N ASP A 132 7.43 -5.33 -8.40
CA ASP A 132 6.41 -5.15 -7.36
C ASP A 132 6.35 -3.69 -6.87
N GLU A 133 7.50 -3.04 -6.72
CA GLU A 133 7.61 -1.62 -6.37
C GLU A 133 7.01 -0.70 -7.44
N LEU A 134 7.34 -0.94 -8.72
CA LEU A 134 6.73 -0.23 -9.86
C LEU A 134 5.20 -0.33 -9.85
N MET A 135 4.68 -1.55 -9.64
CA MET A 135 3.25 -1.79 -9.58
C MET A 135 2.60 -1.14 -8.36
N TRP A 136 3.29 -1.07 -7.23
CA TRP A 136 2.81 -0.35 -6.05
C TRP A 136 2.72 1.15 -6.29
N THR A 137 3.75 1.77 -6.86
CA THR A 137 3.73 3.20 -7.21
C THR A 137 2.63 3.48 -8.24
N TYR A 138 2.45 2.61 -9.24
CA TYR A 138 1.36 2.76 -10.20
C TYR A 138 -0.03 2.69 -9.54
N LEU A 139 -0.25 1.76 -8.61
CA LEU A 139 -1.50 1.69 -7.83
C LEU A 139 -1.75 2.99 -7.05
N ARG A 140 -0.71 3.52 -6.39
CA ARG A 140 -0.79 4.79 -5.66
C ARG A 140 -1.19 5.94 -6.58
N LEU A 141 -0.59 6.04 -7.76
CA LEU A 141 -0.95 7.06 -8.75
C LEU A 141 -2.41 6.93 -9.20
N LEU A 142 -2.94 5.71 -9.39
CA LEU A 142 -4.36 5.51 -9.70
C LEU A 142 -5.28 5.99 -8.57
N SER A 143 -4.93 5.69 -7.32
CA SER A 143 -5.70 6.12 -6.16
C SER A 143 -5.70 7.65 -5.99
N ILE A 144 -4.57 8.31 -6.25
CA ILE A 144 -4.47 9.77 -6.20
C ILE A 144 -5.26 10.42 -7.33
N GLU A 145 -5.18 9.88 -8.55
CA GLU A 145 -5.98 10.35 -9.69
C GLU A 145 -7.47 10.34 -9.36
N GLU A 146 -7.97 9.24 -8.78
CA GLU A 146 -9.39 9.11 -8.39
C GLU A 146 -9.78 10.06 -7.25
N SER A 147 -8.88 10.34 -6.32
CA SER A 147 -9.12 11.32 -5.25
C SER A 147 -9.21 12.74 -5.81
N LEU A 148 -8.25 13.13 -6.66
CA LEU A 148 -8.21 14.43 -7.31
C LEU A 148 -9.42 14.67 -8.20
N GLU A 149 -9.85 13.66 -8.98
CA GLU A 149 -11.06 13.77 -9.79
C GLU A 149 -12.32 13.98 -8.95
N ARG A 150 -12.49 13.21 -7.87
CA ARG A 150 -13.64 13.38 -6.96
C ARG A 150 -13.65 14.76 -6.32
N TYR A 151 -12.49 15.25 -5.89
CA TYR A 151 -12.35 16.62 -5.38
C TYR A 151 -12.75 17.65 -6.44
N LEU A 152 -12.18 17.56 -7.64
CA LEU A 152 -12.48 18.51 -8.73
C LEU A 152 -13.95 18.44 -9.17
N GLU A 153 -14.56 17.26 -9.18
CA GLU A 153 -15.98 17.09 -9.49
C GLU A 153 -16.87 17.75 -8.43
N ALA A 154 -16.54 17.60 -7.14
CA ALA A 154 -17.26 18.27 -6.06
C ALA A 154 -17.16 19.80 -6.17
N GLU A 155 -15.95 20.32 -6.37
CA GLU A 155 -15.71 21.76 -6.53
C GLU A 155 -16.39 22.32 -7.80
N GLN A 156 -16.47 21.53 -8.87
CA GLN A 156 -17.20 21.90 -10.09
C GLN A 156 -18.70 21.98 -9.86
N LYS A 157 -19.28 21.04 -9.09
CA LYS A 157 -20.72 21.04 -8.75
C LYS A 157 -21.11 22.25 -7.90
N GLU A 158 -20.20 22.76 -7.08
CA GLU A 158 -20.44 23.96 -6.26
C GLU A 158 -20.28 25.28 -7.03
N ASP A 159 -19.74 25.27 -8.26
CA ASP A 159 -19.43 26.47 -9.05
C ASP A 159 -18.67 27.54 -8.24
N VAL A 160 -17.56 27.14 -7.59
CA VAL A 160 -16.71 28.05 -6.81
C VAL A 160 -16.33 29.33 -7.58
N PRO A 161 -16.01 29.31 -8.90
CA PRO A 161 -15.79 30.54 -9.66
C PRO A 161 -17.01 31.46 -9.76
N GLY A 162 -18.21 30.90 -9.87
CA GLY A 162 -19.47 31.65 -9.78
C GLY A 162 -19.69 32.25 -8.39
N LEU A 163 -19.48 31.45 -7.34
CA LEU A 163 -19.60 31.90 -5.94
C LEU A 163 -18.63 33.03 -5.61
N LEU A 164 -17.38 32.95 -6.10
CA LEU A 164 -16.38 33.99 -5.91
C LEU A 164 -16.84 35.30 -6.56
N ARG A 165 -17.26 35.27 -7.83
CA ARG A 165 -17.76 36.45 -8.53
C ARG A 165 -18.94 37.09 -7.81
N GLY A 166 -19.92 36.29 -7.41
CA GLY A 166 -21.08 36.78 -6.67
C GLY A 166 -20.70 37.39 -5.30
N ALA A 167 -19.70 36.82 -4.62
CA ALA A 167 -19.20 37.37 -3.36
C ALA A 167 -18.42 38.68 -3.55
N GLU A 168 -17.64 38.80 -4.63
CA GLU A 168 -16.92 40.03 -5.00
C GLU A 168 -17.90 41.16 -5.35
N ASP A 169 -18.94 40.86 -6.14
CA ASP A 169 -20.00 41.82 -6.47
C ASP A 169 -20.75 42.30 -5.20
N GLU A 170 -21.05 41.39 -4.28
CA GLU A 170 -21.68 41.73 -3.00
C GLU A 170 -20.77 42.60 -2.12
N LEU A 171 -19.47 42.29 -2.08
CA LEU A 171 -18.48 43.07 -1.35
C LEU A 171 -18.40 44.51 -1.89
N GLU A 172 -18.35 44.67 -3.21
CA GLU A 172 -18.36 45.99 -3.85
C GLU A 172 -19.63 46.78 -3.53
N ARG A 173 -20.80 46.12 -3.59
CA ARG A 173 -22.07 46.76 -3.26
C ARG A 173 -22.09 47.22 -1.80
N LEU A 174 -21.69 46.36 -0.86
CA LEU A 174 -21.64 46.69 0.56
C LEU A 174 -20.65 47.81 0.86
N GLN A 175 -19.52 47.85 0.16
CA GLN A 175 -18.55 48.94 0.28
C GLN A 175 -19.18 50.29 -0.10
N ARG A 176 -19.90 50.34 -1.23
CA ARG A 176 -20.62 51.55 -1.67
C ARG A 176 -21.70 51.97 -0.65
N GLU A 177 -22.51 51.02 -0.15
CA GLU A 177 -23.52 51.29 0.87
C GLU A 177 -22.91 51.88 2.16
N VAL A 178 -21.78 51.33 2.62
CA VAL A 178 -21.06 51.84 3.80
C VAL A 178 -20.58 53.27 3.58
N ASP A 179 -20.01 53.57 2.41
CA ASP A 179 -19.48 54.90 2.10
C ASP A 179 -20.59 55.95 1.97
N GLU A 180 -21.74 55.58 1.39
CA GLU A 180 -22.95 56.41 1.36
C GLU A 180 -23.50 56.70 2.77
N LEU A 181 -23.62 55.68 3.62
CA LEU A 181 -24.09 55.84 5.00
C LEU A 181 -23.15 56.71 5.84
N ARG A 182 -21.84 56.63 5.60
CA ARG A 182 -20.85 57.54 6.22
C ARG A 182 -21.06 58.97 5.77
N ALA A 183 -21.26 59.21 4.47
CA ALA A 183 -21.52 60.54 3.94
C ALA A 183 -22.82 61.17 4.50
N GLN A 184 -23.82 60.33 4.82
CA GLN A 184 -25.09 60.75 5.42
C GLN A 184 -25.02 60.92 6.96
N GLY A 185 -23.88 60.62 7.60
CA GLY A 185 -23.71 60.76 9.05
C GLY A 185 -24.43 59.71 9.91
N ALA A 186 -24.87 58.60 9.33
CA ALA A 186 -25.64 57.55 10.00
C ALA A 186 -24.75 56.57 10.80
N THR A 187 -24.07 57.05 11.84
CA THR A 187 -23.02 56.33 12.59
C THR A 187 -23.42 54.93 13.09
N GLY A 188 -24.64 54.75 13.61
CA GLY A 188 -25.11 53.43 14.09
C GLY A 188 -25.34 52.41 12.96
N ALA A 189 -25.81 52.86 11.79
CA ALA A 189 -26.01 51.99 10.63
C ALA A 189 -24.67 51.58 10.00
N VAL A 190 -23.69 52.51 9.97
CA VAL A 190 -22.33 52.27 9.46
C VAL A 190 -21.64 51.12 10.19
N GLU A 191 -21.71 51.05 11.52
CA GLU A 191 -21.01 50.00 12.28
C GLU A 191 -21.52 48.59 11.93
N SER A 192 -22.84 48.42 11.87
CA SER A 192 -23.44 47.12 11.51
C SER A 192 -23.07 46.68 10.09
N ARG A 193 -23.06 47.62 9.14
CA ARG A 193 -22.72 47.38 7.74
C ARG A 193 -21.23 47.11 7.55
N GLN A 194 -20.38 47.78 8.33
CA GLN A 194 -18.94 47.53 8.34
C GLN A 194 -18.59 46.11 8.81
N ARG A 195 -19.29 45.58 9.82
CA ARG A 195 -19.10 44.20 10.28
C ARG A 195 -19.49 43.19 9.19
N LEU A 196 -20.61 43.43 8.51
CA LEU A 196 -21.05 42.59 7.39
C LEU A 196 -20.04 42.64 6.23
N LEU A 197 -19.51 43.82 5.93
CA LEU A 197 -18.46 44.00 4.93
C LEU A 197 -17.21 43.18 5.27
N GLY A 198 -16.77 43.20 6.52
CA GLY A 198 -15.65 42.37 7.00
C GLY A 198 -15.92 40.88 6.78
N SER A 199 -17.09 40.38 7.19
CA SER A 199 -17.47 38.98 6.96
C SER A 199 -17.54 38.60 5.48
N CYS A 200 -17.98 39.52 4.61
CA CYS A 200 -18.00 39.29 3.17
C CYS A 200 -16.58 39.23 2.58
N ALA A 201 -15.68 40.10 3.05
CA ALA A 201 -14.27 40.10 2.65
C ALA A 201 -13.56 38.79 3.05
N ASP A 202 -13.79 38.31 4.28
CA ASP A 202 -13.25 37.02 4.74
C ASP A 202 -13.76 35.86 3.85
N ARG A 203 -15.05 35.89 3.48
CA ARG A 203 -15.63 34.89 2.57
C ARG A 203 -14.96 34.92 1.19
N VAL A 204 -14.71 36.10 0.63
CA VAL A 204 -13.98 36.26 -0.64
C VAL A 204 -12.57 35.68 -0.53
N GLU A 205 -11.85 35.93 0.56
CA GLU A 205 -10.51 35.37 0.77
C GLU A 205 -10.53 33.82 0.80
N VAL A 206 -11.49 33.23 1.50
CA VAL A 206 -11.68 31.77 1.55
C VAL A 206 -11.95 31.21 0.15
N LEU A 207 -12.86 31.84 -0.62
CA LEU A 207 -13.19 31.41 -1.98
C LEU A 207 -12.00 31.53 -2.95
N ARG A 208 -11.16 32.57 -2.81
CA ARG A 208 -9.91 32.71 -3.58
C ARG A 208 -8.92 31.59 -3.26
N LYS A 209 -8.75 31.24 -1.97
CA LYS A 209 -7.91 30.10 -1.56
C LYS A 209 -8.44 28.79 -2.12
N ARG A 210 -9.75 28.56 -2.09
CA ARG A 210 -10.36 27.37 -2.72
C ARG A 210 -10.08 27.32 -4.22
N LEU A 211 -10.19 28.45 -4.93
CA LEU A 211 -9.90 28.51 -6.36
C LEU A 211 -8.43 28.19 -6.69
N ASP A 212 -7.49 28.69 -5.87
CA ASP A 212 -6.07 28.34 -5.98
C ASP A 212 -5.83 26.83 -5.79
N ARG A 213 -6.48 26.22 -4.78
CA ARG A 213 -6.43 24.76 -4.56
C ARG A 213 -7.00 23.96 -5.73
N ILE A 214 -8.10 24.42 -6.34
CA ILE A 214 -8.64 23.80 -7.57
C ILE A 214 -7.61 23.85 -8.71
N SER A 215 -6.89 24.97 -8.88
CA SER A 215 -5.84 25.09 -9.90
C SER A 215 -4.71 24.10 -9.65
N GLN A 216 -4.20 24.06 -8.43
CA GLN A 216 -3.14 23.12 -8.02
C GLN A 216 -3.57 21.66 -8.21
N ALA A 217 -4.81 21.31 -7.84
CA ALA A 217 -5.35 19.97 -8.02
C ALA A 217 -5.42 19.56 -9.51
N ARG A 218 -5.71 20.49 -10.43
CA ARG A 218 -5.70 20.23 -11.88
C ARG A 218 -4.30 19.98 -12.41
N GLU A 219 -3.33 20.78 -11.98
CA GLU A 219 -1.91 20.61 -12.35
C GLU A 219 -1.39 19.26 -11.86
N ASN A 220 -1.68 18.93 -10.59
CA ASN A 220 -1.33 17.64 -10.00
C ASN A 220 -2.00 16.47 -10.74
N LEU A 221 -3.28 16.60 -11.12
CA LEU A 221 -3.98 15.55 -11.88
C LEU A 221 -3.31 15.32 -13.25
N ALA A 222 -2.92 16.39 -13.94
CA ALA A 222 -2.21 16.27 -15.22
C ALA A 222 -0.84 15.57 -15.04
N LEU A 223 -0.10 15.92 -13.99
CA LEU A 223 1.17 15.29 -13.66
C LEU A 223 1.00 13.81 -13.31
N VAL A 224 0.05 13.45 -12.43
CA VAL A 224 -0.26 12.05 -12.09
C VAL A 224 -0.54 11.23 -13.34
N ARG A 225 -1.38 11.72 -14.26
CA ARG A 225 -1.71 11.00 -15.48
C ARG A 225 -0.50 10.82 -16.39
N SER A 226 0.34 11.84 -16.53
CA SER A 226 1.60 11.74 -17.29
C SER A 226 2.54 10.69 -16.68
N GLU A 227 2.64 10.63 -15.34
CA GLU A 227 3.46 9.64 -14.65
C GLU A 227 2.89 8.21 -14.79
N GLN A 228 1.57 8.05 -14.76
CA GLN A 228 0.92 6.77 -15.05
C GLN A 228 1.27 6.28 -16.46
N ASP A 229 1.16 7.15 -17.47
CA ASP A 229 1.47 6.82 -18.87
C ASP A 229 2.96 6.47 -19.02
N ARG A 230 3.85 7.24 -18.38
CA ARG A 230 5.29 6.97 -18.37
C ARG A 230 5.60 5.59 -17.81
N LEU A 231 5.05 5.24 -16.64
CA LEU A 231 5.27 3.93 -16.01
C LEU A 231 4.71 2.78 -16.85
N ASP A 232 3.51 2.94 -17.41
CA ASP A 232 2.91 1.95 -18.32
C ASP A 232 3.83 1.67 -19.52
N GLN A 233 4.34 2.70 -20.18
CA GLN A 233 5.26 2.54 -21.31
C GLN A 233 6.59 1.91 -20.89
N GLN A 234 7.15 2.30 -19.74
CA GLN A 234 8.39 1.71 -19.21
C GLN A 234 8.24 0.22 -18.91
N ILE A 235 7.14 -0.20 -18.28
CA ILE A 235 6.86 -1.62 -18.01
C ILE A 235 6.67 -2.40 -19.31
N LYS A 236 5.97 -1.84 -20.30
CA LYS A 236 5.82 -2.47 -21.63
C LYS A 236 7.15 -2.64 -22.36
N LEU A 237 8.06 -1.67 -22.21
CA LEU A 237 9.42 -1.74 -22.74
C LEU A 237 10.24 -2.82 -22.02
N ILE A 238 10.18 -2.89 -20.69
CA ILE A 238 10.83 -3.96 -19.90
C ILE A 238 10.37 -5.33 -20.39
N ARG A 239 9.07 -5.52 -20.68
CA ARG A 239 8.55 -6.76 -21.26
C ARG A 239 9.16 -7.05 -22.63
N ALA A 240 9.21 -6.06 -23.53
CA ALA A 240 9.79 -6.24 -24.84
C ALA A 240 11.26 -6.67 -24.75
N ASP A 241 12.03 -6.03 -23.86
CA ASP A 241 13.44 -6.34 -23.62
C ASP A 241 13.62 -7.73 -22.99
N ALA A 242 12.76 -8.11 -22.02
CA ALA A 242 12.79 -9.43 -21.39
C ALA A 242 12.54 -10.57 -22.40
N VAL A 243 11.61 -10.37 -23.34
CA VAL A 243 11.30 -11.35 -24.39
C VAL A 243 12.38 -11.39 -25.48
N ALA A 244 12.88 -10.22 -25.92
CA ALA A 244 13.76 -10.11 -27.07
C ALA A 244 15.21 -10.51 -26.76
N LEU A 245 15.74 -10.05 -25.62
CA LEU A 245 17.19 -10.10 -25.38
C LEU A 245 17.63 -11.40 -24.69
N LYS A 246 16.74 -12.08 -23.95
CA LYS A 246 17.08 -13.17 -23.01
C LYS A 246 18.38 -12.90 -22.22
N ASN A 247 18.72 -11.62 -22.03
CA ASN A 247 19.99 -11.17 -21.49
C ASN A 247 19.71 -10.48 -20.17
N ALA A 248 19.99 -11.22 -19.10
CA ALA A 248 19.74 -10.79 -17.73
C ALA A 248 20.38 -9.44 -17.39
N SER A 249 21.54 -9.09 -17.97
CA SER A 249 22.28 -7.87 -17.61
C SER A 249 21.65 -6.59 -18.16
N VAL A 250 21.13 -6.63 -19.40
CA VAL A 250 20.44 -5.48 -20.02
C VAL A 250 19.11 -5.22 -19.33
N LEU A 251 18.39 -6.29 -18.97
CA LEU A 251 17.15 -6.20 -18.22
C LEU A 251 17.37 -5.56 -16.84
N THR A 252 18.40 -5.96 -16.10
CA THR A 252 18.76 -5.35 -14.80
C THR A 252 19.04 -3.86 -14.94
N ALA A 253 19.91 -3.45 -15.87
CA ALA A 253 20.28 -2.05 -16.05
C ALA A 253 19.07 -1.15 -16.38
N ARG A 254 18.11 -1.66 -17.16
CA ARG A 254 16.88 -0.94 -17.49
C ARG A 254 15.91 -0.84 -16.30
N ILE A 255 15.74 -1.93 -15.55
CA ILE A 255 14.94 -1.91 -14.33
C ILE A 255 15.55 -0.92 -13.33
N ASP A 256 16.88 -0.91 -13.17
CA ASP A 256 17.58 0.04 -12.29
C ASP A 256 17.35 1.50 -12.68
N ALA A 257 17.47 1.82 -13.97
CA ALA A 257 17.20 3.16 -14.48
C ALA A 257 15.73 3.59 -14.26
N THR A 258 14.80 2.63 -14.31
CA THR A 258 13.37 2.89 -14.06
C THR A 258 13.11 3.22 -12.59
N VAL A 259 13.78 2.52 -11.67
CA VAL A 259 13.68 2.75 -10.22
C VAL A 259 14.26 4.09 -9.79
N GLU A 260 15.37 4.55 -10.38
CA GLU A 260 15.91 5.89 -10.08
C GLU A 260 14.87 6.99 -10.33
N HIS A 261 14.09 6.87 -11.41
CA HIS A 261 13.02 7.81 -11.69
C HIS A 261 11.79 7.62 -10.79
N LEU A 262 11.59 6.43 -10.20
CA LEU A 262 10.55 6.21 -9.20
C LEU A 262 10.85 6.93 -7.91
N ASP A 263 12.10 7.01 -7.47
CA ASP A 263 12.46 7.75 -6.25
C ASP A 263 12.09 9.22 -6.36
N GLN A 264 12.24 9.81 -7.55
CA GLN A 264 11.79 11.18 -7.83
C GLN A 264 10.26 11.29 -7.74
N THR A 265 9.52 10.36 -8.35
CA THR A 265 8.06 10.30 -8.25
C THR A 265 7.59 10.09 -6.81
N ASN A 266 8.22 9.18 -6.06
CA ASN A 266 7.90 8.88 -4.66
C ASN A 266 8.18 10.07 -3.75
N LYS A 267 9.27 10.80 -3.98
CA LYS A 267 9.59 12.03 -3.25
C LYS A 267 8.52 13.10 -3.50
N TRP A 268 8.17 13.33 -4.76
CA TRP A 268 7.11 14.26 -5.12
C TRP A 268 5.76 13.86 -4.51
N LEU A 269 5.41 12.56 -4.55
CA LEU A 269 4.21 12.03 -3.90
C LEU A 269 4.21 12.24 -2.38
N ALA A 270 5.38 12.18 -1.73
CA ALA A 270 5.51 12.42 -0.30
C ALA A 270 5.40 13.91 0.08
N GLU A 271 5.73 14.82 -0.84
CA GLU A 271 5.56 16.28 -0.67
C GLU A 271 4.08 16.70 -0.78
N MET A 272 3.22 15.87 -1.37
CA MET A 272 1.78 16.10 -1.40
C MET A 272 1.12 15.73 -0.06
N ASP A 273 1.24 16.63 0.93
CA ASP A 273 0.74 16.46 2.31
C ASP A 273 -0.74 15.97 2.38
N GLU A 274 -1.59 16.40 1.44
CA GLU A 274 -3.01 16.03 1.38
C GLU A 274 -3.26 14.55 1.07
N PHE A 275 -2.28 13.84 0.50
CA PHE A 275 -2.42 12.44 0.10
C PHE A 275 -1.48 11.49 0.85
N ARG A 276 -0.76 11.99 1.87
CA ARG A 276 0.24 11.21 2.62
C ARG A 276 -0.35 9.96 3.29
N ASP A 277 -1.61 9.98 3.69
CA ASP A 277 -2.26 8.81 4.31
C ASP A 277 -2.57 7.69 3.30
N LEU A 278 -2.61 7.99 1.99
CA LEU A 278 -2.69 7.00 0.91
C LEU A 278 -1.30 6.42 0.56
N VAL A 279 -0.23 6.99 1.13
CA VAL A 279 1.17 6.68 0.88
C VAL A 279 1.70 5.79 2.02
N GLY A 280 1.35 4.50 1.97
CA GLY A 280 2.09 3.49 2.74
C GLY A 280 3.33 3.04 1.99
N ASP A 281 4.47 2.93 2.66
CA ASP A 281 5.68 2.36 2.05
C ASP A 281 5.55 0.84 1.88
N LEU A 282 6.27 0.31 0.88
CA LEU A 282 6.47 -1.13 0.75
C LEU A 282 7.27 -1.60 1.98
N PRO A 283 6.86 -2.67 2.69
CA PRO A 283 7.63 -3.15 3.83
C PRO A 283 9.03 -3.55 3.35
N ALA A 284 10.05 -3.18 4.12
CA ALA A 284 11.43 -3.57 3.87
C ALA A 284 11.59 -5.07 4.15
N THR A 285 11.18 -5.90 3.18
CA THR A 285 11.29 -7.35 3.23
C THR A 285 12.08 -7.86 2.03
N GLU A 286 12.86 -8.91 2.27
CA GLU A 286 13.53 -9.62 1.18
C GLU A 286 12.57 -10.48 0.37
N ARG A 287 11.41 -10.80 0.94
CA ARG A 287 10.41 -11.67 0.34
C ARG A 287 9.60 -10.94 -0.71
N ARG A 288 9.39 -11.59 -1.85
CA ARG A 288 8.47 -11.10 -2.88
C ARG A 288 7.03 -11.03 -2.35
N ILE A 289 6.36 -9.90 -2.56
CA ILE A 289 4.98 -9.66 -2.13
C ILE A 289 4.01 -9.87 -3.30
N GLY A 290 4.45 -9.53 -4.52
CA GLY A 290 3.62 -9.55 -5.71
C GLY A 290 2.63 -8.38 -5.78
N PHE A 291 1.95 -8.27 -6.91
CA PHE A 291 1.02 -7.18 -7.24
C PHE A 291 -0.43 -7.66 -7.44
N GLU A 292 -0.73 -8.93 -7.22
CA GLU A 292 -2.08 -9.46 -7.39
C GLU A 292 -2.76 -9.78 -6.05
N PRO A 293 -4.08 -9.50 -5.94
CA PRO A 293 -4.87 -10.10 -4.88
C PRO A 293 -4.82 -11.63 -5.02
N PRO A 294 -4.69 -12.39 -3.92
CA PRO A 294 -4.61 -13.85 -3.99
C PRO A 294 -5.80 -14.40 -4.77
N ILE A 295 -5.52 -15.26 -5.76
CA ILE A 295 -6.50 -15.95 -6.60
C ILE A 295 -7.48 -16.68 -5.66
N GLY A 296 -8.67 -16.09 -5.49
CA GLY A 296 -9.63 -16.45 -4.44
C GLY A 296 -10.60 -15.30 -4.13
N GLY A 297 -10.20 -14.05 -4.37
CA GLY A 297 -11.07 -12.89 -4.39
C GLY A 297 -11.66 -12.62 -5.79
N VAL A 298 -12.29 -13.62 -6.41
CA VAL A 298 -13.09 -13.36 -7.62
C VAL A 298 -14.24 -12.47 -7.20
N LEU A 299 -14.25 -11.25 -7.73
CA LEU A 299 -15.40 -10.36 -7.82
C LEU A 299 -16.49 -11.07 -8.64
N SER A 300 -17.17 -12.04 -8.05
CA SER A 300 -18.37 -12.66 -8.60
C SER A 300 -19.57 -11.78 -8.23
N GLY A 301 -19.70 -10.65 -8.92
CA GLY A 301 -20.91 -9.84 -8.93
C GLY A 301 -21.82 -10.25 -10.10
N GLY A 302 -22.98 -10.83 -9.78
CA GLY A 302 -24.11 -11.10 -10.69
C GLY A 302 -23.96 -12.41 -11.49
N THR A 303 -24.87 -13.38 -11.46
CA THR A 303 -26.34 -13.31 -11.33
C THR A 303 -26.89 -14.55 -10.62
N GLY A 304 -27.87 -14.36 -9.74
CA GLY A 304 -28.70 -15.44 -9.23
C GLY A 304 -29.58 -16.05 -10.32
N GLY A 305 -29.74 -17.37 -10.25
CA GLY A 305 -30.63 -18.15 -11.11
C GLY A 305 -30.79 -19.55 -10.53
N THR A 306 -31.92 -19.77 -9.86
CA THR A 306 -32.37 -20.94 -9.13
C THR A 306 -32.61 -22.19 -10.00
N GLY A 307 -32.16 -23.36 -9.51
CA GLY A 307 -32.96 -24.59 -9.38
C GLY A 307 -33.23 -25.50 -10.60
N GLY A 308 -33.01 -26.80 -10.40
CA GLY A 308 -33.48 -27.93 -11.23
C GLY A 308 -32.31 -28.74 -11.81
N SER A 309 -31.79 -29.78 -11.16
CA SER A 309 -32.36 -31.14 -11.11
C SER A 309 -32.80 -31.65 -12.48
N GLU A 310 -31.95 -32.38 -13.20
CA GLU A 310 -32.32 -33.67 -13.82
C GLU A 310 -31.10 -34.38 -14.41
N GLU A 311 -30.98 -35.64 -13.97
CA GLU A 311 -30.03 -36.68 -14.34
C GLU A 311 -30.72 -37.64 -15.32
N SER A 312 -29.94 -38.29 -16.19
CA SER A 312 -30.34 -39.31 -17.19
C SER A 312 -31.06 -38.72 -18.42
N ASP A 313 -30.76 -39.04 -19.68
CA ASP A 313 -30.51 -40.37 -20.22
C ASP A 313 -29.87 -40.32 -21.61
N ALA A 314 -29.17 -41.39 -21.95
CA ALA A 314 -28.47 -41.59 -23.21
C ALA A 314 -29.31 -42.40 -24.21
N ALA A 315 -29.55 -41.86 -25.40
CA ALA A 315 -29.78 -42.57 -26.68
C ALA A 315 -30.00 -41.46 -27.75
N GLY A 316 -29.20 -41.30 -28.79
CA GLY A 316 -28.89 -42.29 -29.81
C GLY A 316 -29.83 -42.08 -30.99
N ASP A 317 -29.42 -41.30 -32.01
CA ASP A 317 -29.80 -41.64 -33.39
C ASP A 317 -28.88 -40.99 -34.43
N LYS A 318 -28.46 -41.84 -35.36
CA LYS A 318 -27.63 -41.58 -36.52
C LYS A 318 -28.54 -41.19 -37.69
N SER A 319 -28.60 -39.93 -38.10
CA SER A 319 -28.98 -39.61 -39.49
C SER A 319 -28.77 -38.16 -39.87
N ARG A 320 -27.69 -37.89 -40.61
CA ARG A 320 -27.75 -37.41 -41.99
C ARG A 320 -26.36 -37.06 -42.50
N LYS A 321 -25.82 -37.99 -43.28
CA LYS A 321 -24.83 -37.71 -44.31
C LYS A 321 -25.49 -36.91 -45.45
N ASN A 322 -24.68 -36.06 -46.08
CA ASN A 322 -24.72 -35.66 -47.48
C ASN A 322 -25.84 -34.71 -47.96
N ALA A 323 -25.48 -33.43 -48.09
CA ALA A 323 -25.77 -32.62 -49.26
C ALA A 323 -24.57 -31.68 -49.49
N LYS A 324 -23.62 -32.10 -50.34
CA LYS A 324 -23.49 -31.66 -51.74
C LYS A 324 -23.08 -30.19 -51.91
N THR A 325 -21.76 -30.05 -52.06
CA THR A 325 -21.04 -29.23 -53.02
C THR A 325 -21.82 -28.86 -54.29
N ARG A 326 -21.97 -27.55 -54.54
CA ARG A 326 -21.98 -26.85 -55.86
C ARG A 326 -21.96 -25.35 -55.53
N ALA A 327 -20.86 -24.63 -55.76
CA ALA A 327 -20.50 -23.94 -57.01
C ALA A 327 -21.53 -22.82 -57.33
N TYR A 328 -21.19 -21.60 -57.73
CA TYR A 328 -19.98 -20.78 -57.92
C TYR A 328 -20.57 -19.43 -58.42
N ARG A 329 -19.87 -18.31 -58.21
CA ARG A 329 -20.11 -16.98 -58.85
C ARG A 329 -21.32 -16.17 -58.39
#